data_AF-A0A2V6CIP5-F1
#
_entry.id   AF-A0A2V6CIP5-F1
#
_cell.length_a   1.000
_cell.length_b   1.000
_cell.length_c   1.000
_cell.angle_alpha   90.00
_cell.angle_beta   90.00
_cell.angle_gamma   90.00
#
_symmetry.space_group_name_H-M   'P 1'
#
loop_
_entity.id
_entity.type
_entity.pdbx_description
1 polymer ?
#
loop_
_entity_poly.entity_id
_entity_poly.type
_entity_poly.pdbx_seq_one_letter_code
_entity_poly.pdbx_strand_id
1 'polypeptide(L)'
;MDKLTKIAAAWEYAKLTWNPKYVMKLDADDFISSKLVDWLDNANDKAGYLIKYGWLWRSESRYLIQRTEYLDRLCGSCLIIRSDLADKNGPFLTSMEGVSFDEASVKFAASDHYSLVPGSGISTLLLNDTHQRYAAQLAYLGHELATIPFNAVIYRTGNPDSSTGIAEGDRPIYTLRMILGSIRRTRFITQRLRREFMLG
;
A
#
# COMPACT_ATOMS: atom_id res chain seq x y z
N MET A 1 16.09 -7.47 13.42
CA MET A 1 15.93 -6.05 13.05
C MET A 1 14.50 -5.86 12.58
N ASP A 2 13.76 -5.00 13.27
CA ASP A 2 12.35 -4.70 13.03
C ASP A 2 12.11 -4.09 11.61
N LYS A 3 10.90 -4.28 11.04
CA LYS A 3 10.54 -3.83 9.67
C LYS A 3 10.69 -2.31 9.54
N LEU A 4 10.18 -1.54 10.50
CA LEU A 4 10.24 -0.07 10.45
C LEU A 4 11.67 0.42 10.63
N THR A 5 12.47 -0.26 11.45
CA THR A 5 13.90 0.05 11.60
C THR A 5 14.67 -0.09 10.27
N LYS A 6 14.37 -1.14 9.48
CA LYS A 6 14.97 -1.32 8.15
C LYS A 6 14.56 -0.22 7.18
N ILE A 7 13.27 0.14 7.17
CA ILE A 7 12.75 1.21 6.31
C ILE A 7 13.35 2.56 6.68
N ALA A 8 13.49 2.85 7.98
CA ALA A 8 14.12 4.07 8.46
C ALA A 8 15.59 4.17 7.99
N ALA A 9 16.37 3.10 8.15
CA ALA A 9 17.76 3.07 7.68
C ALA A 9 17.87 3.26 6.16
N ALA A 10 17.00 2.59 5.39
CA ALA A 10 16.95 2.74 3.94
C ALA A 10 16.55 4.16 3.52
N TRP A 11 15.63 4.79 4.24
CA TRP A 11 15.19 6.15 3.99
C TRP A 11 16.28 7.18 4.26
N GLU A 12 16.99 7.06 5.38
CA GLU A 12 18.15 7.92 5.68
C GLU A 12 19.24 7.79 4.61
N TYR A 13 19.56 6.56 4.20
CA TYR A 13 20.50 6.31 3.11
C TYR A 13 20.04 6.95 1.80
N ALA A 14 18.75 6.81 1.45
CA ALA A 14 18.20 7.35 0.22
C ALA A 14 18.23 8.89 0.19
N LYS A 15 17.90 9.55 1.29
CA LYS A 15 18.01 11.01 1.43
C LYS A 15 19.43 11.50 1.17
N LEU A 16 20.42 10.86 1.82
CA LEU A 16 21.83 11.23 1.70
C LEU A 16 22.42 10.96 0.31
N THR A 17 21.96 9.90 -0.35
CA THR A 17 22.55 9.44 -1.62
C THR A 17 21.93 10.10 -2.83
N TRP A 18 20.61 10.28 -2.84
CA TRP A 18 19.88 10.64 -4.06
C TRP A 18 19.06 11.93 -3.96
N ASN A 19 18.80 12.45 -2.76
CA ASN A 19 17.87 13.57 -2.54
C ASN A 19 16.57 13.40 -3.35
N PRO A 20 15.83 12.28 -3.17
CA PRO A 20 14.70 11.95 -4.01
C PRO A 20 13.56 12.97 -3.81
N LYS A 21 12.77 13.19 -4.87
CA LYS A 21 11.56 14.02 -4.80
C LYS A 21 10.38 13.27 -4.15
N TYR A 22 10.33 11.96 -4.36
CA TYR A 22 9.28 11.08 -3.89
C TYR A 22 9.86 9.80 -3.28
N VAL A 23 9.12 9.22 -2.33
CA VAL A 23 9.43 7.93 -1.70
C VAL A 23 8.19 7.06 -1.64
N MET A 24 8.36 5.75 -1.77
CA MET A 24 7.29 4.75 -1.69
C MET A 24 7.80 3.55 -0.90
N LYS A 25 6.94 3.01 -0.02
CA LYS A 25 7.15 1.67 0.54
C LYS A 25 6.72 0.63 -0.48
N LEU A 26 7.56 -0.38 -0.68
CA LEU A 26 7.29 -1.48 -1.60
C LEU A 26 7.64 -2.78 -0.88
N ASP A 27 6.67 -3.67 -0.75
CA ASP A 27 6.93 -5.02 -0.26
C ASP A 27 7.69 -5.82 -1.34
N ALA A 28 8.59 -6.71 -0.90
CA ALA A 28 9.58 -7.34 -1.77
C ALA A 28 8.97 -8.31 -2.82
N ASP A 29 7.75 -8.77 -2.60
CA ASP A 29 7.01 -9.70 -3.45
C ASP A 29 5.97 -9.02 -4.35
N ASP A 30 5.85 -7.70 -4.26
CA ASP A 30 5.01 -6.88 -5.14
C ASP A 30 5.77 -6.39 -6.38
N PHE A 31 5.03 -6.21 -7.48
CA PHE A 31 5.59 -5.70 -8.73
C PHE A 31 5.03 -4.34 -9.05
N ILE A 32 5.89 -3.43 -9.51
CA ILE A 32 5.51 -2.07 -9.88
C ILE A 32 5.56 -1.90 -11.40
N SER A 33 4.64 -1.10 -11.94
CA SER A 33 4.61 -0.81 -13.37
C SER A 33 5.83 0.03 -13.75
N SER A 34 6.55 -0.39 -14.80
CA SER A 34 7.65 0.37 -15.41
C SER A 34 7.25 1.77 -15.90
N LYS A 35 5.96 2.06 -16.06
CA LYS A 35 5.46 3.39 -16.43
C LYS A 35 5.40 4.37 -15.27
N LEU A 36 5.57 3.89 -14.03
CA LEU A 36 5.28 4.70 -12.85
C LEU A 36 6.23 5.89 -12.72
N VAL A 37 7.52 5.67 -12.92
CA VAL A 37 8.54 6.72 -12.79
C VAL A 37 8.35 7.79 -13.88
N ASP A 38 8.18 7.37 -15.14
CA ASP A 38 7.90 8.29 -16.25
C ASP A 38 6.62 9.10 -16.02
N TRP A 39 5.58 8.48 -15.46
CA TRP A 39 4.35 9.18 -15.13
C TRP A 39 4.55 10.20 -14.00
N LEU A 40 5.29 9.83 -12.95
CA LEU A 40 5.59 10.72 -11.82
C LEU A 40 6.40 11.96 -12.25
N ASP A 41 7.34 11.80 -13.18
CA ASP A 41 8.16 12.89 -13.71
C ASP A 41 7.29 13.97 -14.39
N ASN A 42 6.17 13.54 -14.98
CA ASN A 42 5.20 14.41 -15.65
C ASN A 42 4.00 14.78 -14.76
N ALA A 43 3.96 14.34 -13.51
CA ALA A 43 2.83 14.56 -12.62
C ALA A 43 2.90 15.94 -11.92
N ASN A 44 1.74 16.48 -11.57
CA ASN A 44 1.58 17.81 -10.97
C ASN A 44 2.04 17.85 -9.50
N ASP A 45 3.34 17.77 -9.20
CA ASP A 45 4.00 17.95 -7.90
C ASP A 45 3.11 17.89 -6.62
N LYS A 46 2.32 16.82 -6.49
CA LYS A 46 1.37 16.68 -5.38
C LYS A 46 2.11 16.20 -4.13
N ALA A 47 1.48 16.44 -2.98
CA ALA A 47 1.92 15.96 -1.68
C ALA A 47 2.06 14.42 -1.63
N GLY A 48 1.21 13.71 -2.38
CA GLY A 48 1.34 12.28 -2.57
C GLY A 48 0.38 11.74 -3.62
N TYR A 49 0.63 10.49 -4.01
CA TYR A 49 -0.18 9.74 -4.97
C TYR A 49 -0.58 8.39 -4.40
N LEU A 50 -1.88 8.12 -4.39
CA LEU A 50 -2.47 6.86 -3.96
C LEU A 50 -2.73 5.94 -5.14
N ILE A 51 -2.31 4.69 -5.01
CA ILE A 51 -2.51 3.62 -5.98
C ILE A 51 -3.75 2.83 -5.55
N LYS A 52 -4.90 3.16 -6.15
CA LYS A 52 -6.15 2.41 -5.96
C LYS A 52 -6.28 1.28 -6.97
N TYR A 53 -5.81 1.53 -8.19
CA TYR A 53 -5.91 0.57 -9.28
C TYR A 53 -4.68 -0.32 -9.33
N GLY A 54 -4.91 -1.62 -9.43
CA GLY A 54 -3.84 -2.59 -9.47
C GLY A 54 -4.31 -3.96 -9.88
N TRP A 55 -3.44 -4.93 -9.68
CA TRP A 55 -3.70 -6.32 -9.98
C TRP A 55 -3.46 -7.20 -8.76
N LEU A 56 -4.26 -8.25 -8.64
CA LEU A 56 -4.11 -9.32 -7.66
C LEU A 56 -3.62 -10.55 -8.38
N TRP A 57 -2.43 -11.02 -8.00
CA TRP A 57 -1.82 -12.20 -8.59
C TRP A 57 -1.62 -13.28 -7.54
N ARG A 58 -2.39 -14.37 -7.65
CA ARG A 58 -2.21 -15.55 -6.81
C ARG A 58 -0.95 -16.29 -7.22
N SER A 59 -0.09 -16.63 -6.26
CA SER A 59 1.17 -17.37 -6.50
C SER A 59 0.97 -18.67 -7.28
N GLU A 60 -0.16 -19.35 -7.10
CA GLU A 60 -0.51 -20.59 -7.80
C GLU A 60 -0.98 -20.39 -9.25
N SER A 61 -1.40 -19.17 -9.61
CA SER A 61 -1.96 -18.86 -10.93
C SER A 61 -0.84 -18.50 -11.91
N ARG A 62 -0.63 -19.33 -12.94
CA ARG A 62 0.42 -19.05 -13.95
C ARG A 62 0.01 -18.06 -15.03
N TYR A 63 -1.29 -17.98 -15.32
CA TYR A 63 -1.79 -17.30 -16.52
C TYR A 63 -2.88 -16.26 -16.23
N LEU A 64 -3.44 -16.24 -15.04
CA LEU A 64 -4.58 -15.38 -14.70
C LEU A 64 -4.21 -14.40 -13.60
N ILE A 65 -4.72 -13.18 -13.75
CA ILE A 65 -4.55 -12.09 -12.81
C ILE A 65 -5.87 -11.31 -12.70
N GLN A 66 -6.16 -10.73 -11.55
CA GLN A 66 -7.44 -10.04 -11.32
C GLN A 66 -7.23 -8.55 -11.10
N ARG A 67 -7.98 -7.70 -11.84
CA ARG A 67 -7.97 -6.26 -11.59
C ARG A 67 -8.65 -5.92 -10.26
N THR A 68 -8.11 -4.93 -9.54
CA THR A 68 -8.72 -4.33 -8.35
C THR A 68 -8.73 -2.80 -8.47
N GLU A 69 -9.71 -2.17 -7.83
CA GLU A 69 -9.84 -0.71 -7.67
C GLU A 69 -9.72 -0.29 -6.21
N TYR A 70 -9.26 -1.22 -5.36
CA TYR A 70 -9.16 -1.09 -3.91
C TYR A 70 -7.79 -1.56 -3.42
N LEU A 71 -6.73 -1.42 -4.22
CA LEU A 71 -5.39 -1.89 -3.87
C LEU A 71 -4.89 -1.24 -2.56
N ASP A 72 -5.23 0.03 -2.35
CA ASP A 72 -4.98 0.82 -1.14
C ASP A 72 -5.59 0.23 0.14
N ARG A 73 -6.50 -0.74 0.02
CA ARG A 73 -7.08 -1.45 1.16
C ARG A 73 -6.38 -2.78 1.44
N LEU A 74 -5.64 -3.30 0.46
CA LEU A 74 -5.10 -4.65 0.44
C LEU A 74 -3.61 -4.69 0.75
N CYS A 75 -2.83 -3.69 0.31
CA CYS A 75 -1.38 -3.70 0.44
C CYS A 75 -0.83 -2.31 0.79
N GLY A 76 0.30 -2.27 1.52
CA GLY A 76 1.06 -1.05 1.82
C GLY A 76 1.89 -0.50 0.66
N SER A 77 2.09 -1.28 -0.41
CA SER A 77 2.65 -0.85 -1.69
C SER A 77 1.70 0.02 -2.50
N CYS A 78 1.06 1.00 -1.86
CA CYS A 78 -0.01 1.79 -2.45
C CYS A 78 0.17 3.31 -2.34
N LEU A 79 1.18 3.80 -1.64
CA LEU A 79 1.37 5.23 -1.43
C LEU A 79 2.76 5.70 -1.87
N ILE A 80 2.75 6.79 -2.63
CA ILE A 80 3.92 7.58 -2.98
C ILE A 80 3.82 8.93 -2.25
N ILE A 81 4.85 9.30 -1.50
CA ILE A 81 4.88 10.47 -0.62
C ILE A 81 5.95 11.43 -1.14
N ARG A 82 5.65 12.73 -1.19
CA ARG A 82 6.67 13.74 -1.43
C ARG A 82 7.68 13.74 -0.30
N SER A 83 8.97 13.79 -0.63
CA SER A 83 10.03 13.49 0.33
C SER A 83 10.12 14.48 1.51
N ASP A 84 9.75 15.75 1.31
CA ASP A 84 9.64 16.76 2.38
C ASP A 84 8.52 16.48 3.39
N LEU A 85 7.55 15.64 3.02
CA LEU A 85 6.43 15.23 3.86
C LEU A 85 6.67 13.88 4.56
N ALA A 86 7.59 13.06 4.04
CA ALA A 86 7.84 11.70 4.53
C ALA A 86 8.17 11.65 6.03
N ASP A 87 8.91 12.65 6.53
CA ASP A 87 9.34 12.78 7.93
C ASP A 87 8.37 13.59 8.81
N LYS A 88 7.23 14.04 8.27
CA LYS A 88 6.25 14.79 9.05
C LYS A 88 5.61 13.88 10.09
N ASN A 89 5.62 14.37 11.31
CA ASN A 89 5.01 13.71 12.46
C ASN A 89 3.53 14.10 12.59
N GLY A 90 2.74 13.20 13.18
CA GLY A 90 1.36 13.44 13.53
C GLY A 90 0.86 12.36 14.49
N PRO A 91 -0.44 12.35 14.83
CA PRO A 91 -1.08 11.27 15.57
C PRO A 91 -1.26 10.04 14.66
N PHE A 92 -0.18 9.62 14.01
CA PHE A 92 -0.16 8.52 13.06
C PHE A 92 0.15 7.28 13.88
N LEU A 93 -0.89 6.51 14.18
CA LEU A 93 -0.78 5.31 15.01
C LEU A 93 0.42 4.46 14.63
N THR A 94 1.04 3.91 15.67
CA THR A 94 1.90 2.74 15.60
C THR A 94 1.49 1.85 16.74
N SER A 95 1.07 0.62 16.46
CA SER A 95 1.34 -0.45 17.41
C SER A 95 2.85 -0.69 17.39
N MET A 96 3.63 0.23 17.95
CA MET A 96 5.03 -0.10 18.23
C MET A 96 5.00 -1.18 19.30
N GLU A 97 5.81 -2.21 19.10
CA GLU A 97 6.10 -3.22 20.10
C GLU A 97 6.46 -2.49 21.43
N GLY A 98 5.54 -2.51 22.40
CA GLY A 98 5.70 -1.85 23.70
C GLY A 98 4.82 -0.63 24.01
N VAL A 99 4.00 -0.10 23.08
CA VAL A 99 3.01 0.96 23.39
C VAL A 99 1.59 0.40 23.25
N SER A 100 0.94 0.14 24.40
CA SER A 100 -0.43 -0.37 24.44
C SER A 100 -1.43 0.75 24.16
N PHE A 101 -2.27 0.57 23.14
CA PHE A 101 -3.49 1.36 22.99
C PHE A 101 -4.38 1.18 24.23
N ASP A 102 -5.08 2.25 24.65
CA ASP A 102 -6.20 2.09 25.56
C ASP A 102 -7.35 1.33 24.87
N GLU A 103 -8.25 0.77 25.67
CA GLU A 103 -9.34 -0.07 25.17
C GLU A 103 -10.29 0.66 24.18
N ALA A 104 -10.46 1.98 24.32
CA ALA A 104 -11.28 2.77 23.42
C ALA A 104 -10.59 2.98 22.08
N SER A 105 -9.28 3.26 22.09
CA SER A 105 -8.43 3.38 20.90
C SER A 105 -8.35 2.06 20.12
N VAL A 106 -8.28 0.92 20.81
CA VAL A 106 -8.36 -0.41 20.17
C VAL A 106 -9.72 -0.62 19.50
N LYS A 107 -10.82 -0.35 20.21
CA LYS A 107 -12.18 -0.51 19.68
C LYS A 107 -12.43 0.41 18.49
N PHE A 108 -11.94 1.65 18.55
CA PHE A 108 -12.06 2.61 17.46
C PHE A 108 -11.21 2.20 16.24
N ALA A 109 -9.96 1.76 16.46
CA ALA A 109 -9.12 1.24 15.37
C ALA A 109 -9.71 -0.01 14.71
N ALA A 110 -10.46 -0.83 15.46
CA ALA A 110 -11.16 -2.01 14.96
C ALA A 110 -12.46 -1.67 14.22
N SER A 111 -13.13 -0.55 14.54
CA SER A 111 -14.39 -0.15 13.92
C SER A 111 -14.23 0.84 12.77
N ASP A 112 -13.16 1.63 12.76
CA ASP A 112 -12.84 2.61 11.72
C ASP A 112 -11.37 2.50 11.28
N HIS A 113 -11.17 1.73 10.22
CA HIS A 113 -9.85 1.46 9.65
C HIS A 113 -9.28 2.62 8.82
N TYR A 114 -10.09 3.63 8.49
CA TYR A 114 -9.71 4.72 7.56
C TYR A 114 -9.55 6.06 8.26
N SER A 115 -10.18 6.26 9.41
CA SER A 115 -10.02 7.48 10.21
C SER A 115 -8.70 7.53 10.97
N LEU A 116 -8.31 8.75 11.33
CA LEU A 116 -7.29 8.99 12.34
C LEU A 116 -7.81 8.44 13.67
N VAL A 117 -6.98 7.67 14.35
CA VAL A 117 -7.25 7.25 15.71
C VAL A 117 -6.38 8.10 16.62
N PRO A 118 -6.96 8.84 17.57
CA PRO A 118 -6.17 9.51 18.59
C PRO A 118 -5.55 8.45 19.52
N GLY A 119 -4.23 8.45 19.72
CA GLY A 119 -3.60 7.67 20.80
C GLY A 119 -2.33 6.91 20.43
N SER A 120 -1.26 7.21 21.17
CA SER A 120 -0.02 6.45 21.37
C SER A 120 0.92 6.21 20.17
N GLY A 121 1.86 7.14 19.98
CA GLY A 121 3.00 7.07 19.07
C GLY A 121 3.17 8.35 18.27
N ILE A 122 4.36 8.96 18.32
CA ILE A 122 4.79 9.92 17.29
C ILE A 122 5.56 9.08 16.27
N SER A 123 4.94 8.83 15.12
CA SER A 123 5.63 8.30 13.96
C SER A 123 5.52 9.27 12.78
N THR A 124 6.32 9.02 11.74
CA THR A 124 6.30 9.80 10.51
C THR A 124 5.27 9.27 9.51
N LEU A 125 4.93 10.07 8.49
CA LEU A 125 4.09 9.62 7.37
C LEU A 125 4.63 8.38 6.66
N LEU A 126 5.96 8.23 6.58
CA LEU A 126 6.57 7.06 5.95
C LEU A 126 6.63 5.86 6.90
N LEU A 127 7.00 6.09 8.17
CA LEU A 127 7.35 5.05 9.14
C LEU A 127 6.17 4.56 10.00
N ASN A 128 4.98 4.46 9.42
CA ASN A 128 3.82 3.83 10.07
C ASN A 128 3.52 2.42 9.55
N ASP A 129 2.72 1.66 10.30
CA ASP A 129 2.35 0.27 10.03
C ASP A 129 0.98 0.13 9.32
N THR A 130 0.28 1.22 9.04
CA THR A 130 -1.11 1.20 8.57
C THR A 130 -1.31 1.95 7.24
N HIS A 131 -1.45 1.20 6.16
CA HIS A 131 -1.66 1.77 4.82
C HIS A 131 -3.07 2.30 4.56
N GLN A 132 -4.04 1.82 5.33
CA GLN A 132 -5.45 2.19 5.17
C GLN A 132 -5.74 3.63 5.61
N ARG A 133 -4.82 4.26 6.36
CA ARG A 133 -5.05 5.60 6.95
C ARG A 133 -4.37 6.74 6.22
N TYR A 134 -3.62 6.47 5.15
CA TYR A 134 -2.82 7.49 4.46
C TYR A 134 -3.60 8.73 4.02
N ALA A 135 -4.82 8.54 3.51
CA ALA A 135 -5.67 9.66 3.12
C ALA A 135 -5.99 10.58 4.31
N ALA A 136 -6.34 10.00 5.46
CA ALA A 136 -6.64 10.78 6.66
C ALA A 136 -5.39 11.43 7.27
N GLN A 137 -4.24 10.75 7.21
CA GLN A 137 -2.95 11.26 7.69
C GLN A 137 -2.46 12.46 6.88
N LEU A 138 -2.53 12.41 5.55
CA LEU A 138 -2.19 13.58 4.73
C LEU A 138 -3.21 14.70 4.87
N ALA A 139 -4.52 14.38 4.96
CA ALA A 139 -5.55 15.38 5.17
C ALA A 139 -5.36 16.13 6.51
N TYR A 140 -4.94 15.44 7.56
CA TYR A 140 -4.58 16.04 8.84
C TYR A 140 -3.47 17.10 8.71
N LEU A 141 -2.49 16.84 7.84
CA LEU A 141 -1.40 17.77 7.54
C LEU A 141 -1.80 18.87 6.53
N GLY A 142 -3.07 18.93 6.13
CA GLY A 142 -3.58 19.91 5.16
C GLY A 142 -3.25 19.56 3.71
N HIS A 143 -2.98 18.29 3.41
CA HIS A 143 -2.61 17.83 2.08
C HIS A 143 -3.63 16.87 1.49
N GLU A 144 -3.88 16.99 0.18
CA GLU A 144 -4.73 16.08 -0.57
C GLU A 144 -3.89 15.04 -1.33
N LEU A 145 -4.37 13.80 -1.40
CA LEU A 145 -3.79 12.75 -2.23
C LEU A 145 -4.42 12.72 -3.61
N ALA A 146 -3.57 12.79 -4.64
CA ALA A 146 -4.01 12.47 -6.00
C ALA A 146 -4.04 10.94 -6.20
N THR A 147 -4.81 10.47 -7.18
CA THR A 147 -4.88 9.04 -7.52
C THR A 147 -4.08 8.77 -8.80
N ILE A 148 -3.31 7.68 -8.82
CA ILE A 148 -2.64 7.22 -10.04
C ILE A 148 -3.68 6.66 -11.02
N PRO A 149 -3.73 7.10 -12.29
CA PRO A 149 -4.85 6.79 -13.19
C PRO A 149 -4.73 5.44 -13.91
N PHE A 150 -3.82 4.57 -13.49
CA PHE A 150 -3.59 3.26 -14.10
C PHE A 150 -3.25 2.19 -13.06
N ASN A 151 -3.31 0.92 -13.47
CA ASN A 151 -2.92 -0.20 -12.60
C ASN A 151 -1.41 -0.16 -12.39
N ALA A 152 -0.96 0.37 -11.26
CA ALA A 152 0.47 0.65 -11.04
C ALA A 152 1.20 -0.45 -10.28
N VAL A 153 0.48 -1.35 -9.60
CA VAL A 153 1.05 -2.41 -8.77
C VAL A 153 0.34 -3.73 -8.99
N ILE A 154 1.11 -4.82 -8.97
CA ILE A 154 0.63 -6.19 -8.77
C ILE A 154 0.90 -6.56 -7.32
N TYR A 155 -0.18 -6.75 -6.55
CA TYR A 155 -0.12 -7.34 -5.23
C TYR A 155 -0.12 -8.87 -5.34
N ARG A 156 0.94 -9.50 -4.85
CA ARG A 156 1.09 -10.96 -4.86
C ARG A 156 0.41 -11.56 -3.63
N THR A 157 -0.52 -12.49 -3.83
CA THR A 157 -1.28 -13.13 -2.76
C THR A 157 -0.92 -14.61 -2.62
N GLY A 158 -0.86 -15.13 -1.39
CA GLY A 158 -0.54 -16.53 -1.12
C GLY A 158 0.97 -16.81 -1.13
N ASN A 159 1.76 -15.84 -0.67
CA ASN A 159 3.17 -16.06 -0.34
C ASN A 159 3.26 -16.56 1.12
N PRO A 160 3.88 -17.72 1.41
CA PRO A 160 4.00 -18.23 2.78
C PRO A 160 4.73 -17.26 3.73
N ASP A 161 5.53 -16.33 3.20
CA ASP A 161 6.24 -15.31 3.97
C ASP A 161 5.41 -14.01 4.20
N SER A 162 4.20 -13.92 3.65
CA SER A 162 3.33 -12.75 3.81
C SER A 162 2.54 -12.80 5.12
N SER A 163 2.68 -11.77 5.96
CA SER A 163 2.06 -11.69 7.29
C SER A 163 0.55 -11.38 7.27
N THR A 164 -0.07 -11.29 6.09
CA THR A 164 -1.52 -11.16 5.95
C THR A 164 -2.13 -12.56 5.83
N GLY A 165 -2.33 -13.21 6.97
CA GLY A 165 -3.13 -14.42 7.07
C GLY A 165 -4.56 -14.15 6.61
N ILE A 166 -4.87 -14.45 5.36
CA ILE A 166 -6.21 -14.92 5.03
C ILE A 166 -6.26 -16.31 5.64
N ALA A 167 -6.87 -16.41 6.82
CA ALA A 167 -7.04 -17.66 7.55
C ALA A 167 -7.48 -18.77 6.59
N GLU A 168 -6.66 -19.83 6.50
CA GLU A 168 -7.09 -21.12 5.99
C GLU A 168 -8.26 -21.60 6.86
N GLY A 169 -9.50 -21.39 6.42
CA GLY A 169 -10.66 -21.85 7.19
C GLY A 169 -12.02 -21.56 6.57
N ASP A 170 -12.27 -20.34 6.13
CA ASP A 170 -13.60 -19.95 5.64
C ASP A 170 -13.60 -19.81 4.12
N ARG A 171 -14.21 -20.78 3.43
CA ARG A 171 -14.55 -20.63 2.01
C ARG A 171 -15.58 -19.52 1.90
N PRO A 172 -15.28 -18.38 1.26
CA PRO A 172 -16.25 -17.29 1.17
C PRO A 172 -17.48 -17.77 0.42
N ILE A 173 -18.67 -17.49 0.95
CA ILE A 173 -19.92 -17.72 0.21
C ILE A 173 -19.99 -16.67 -0.90
N TYR A 174 -19.59 -17.04 -2.11
CA TYR A 174 -19.65 -16.15 -3.26
C TYR A 174 -21.07 -16.12 -3.84
N THR A 175 -21.68 -14.94 -3.84
CA THR A 175 -22.91 -14.72 -4.61
C THR A 175 -22.62 -14.78 -6.11
N LEU A 176 -23.60 -15.14 -6.95
CA LEU A 176 -23.46 -15.11 -8.41
C LEU A 176 -22.96 -13.76 -8.93
N ARG A 177 -23.41 -12.65 -8.31
CA ARG A 177 -22.93 -11.30 -8.59
C ARG A 177 -21.42 -11.15 -8.33
N MET A 178 -20.92 -11.70 -7.23
CA MET A 178 -19.50 -11.68 -6.90
C MET A 178 -18.68 -12.56 -7.86
N ILE A 179 -19.20 -13.71 -8.27
CA ILE A 179 -18.57 -14.60 -9.25
C ILE A 179 -18.46 -13.92 -10.62
N LEU A 180 -19.58 -13.39 -11.13
CA LEU A 180 -19.61 -12.63 -12.39
C LEU A 180 -18.68 -11.41 -12.34
N GLY A 181 -18.70 -10.67 -11.24
CA GLY A 181 -17.77 -9.57 -11.01
C GLY A 181 -16.31 -10.03 -11.02
N SER A 182 -16.02 -11.18 -10.41
CA SER A 182 -14.68 -11.76 -10.38
C SER A 182 -14.19 -12.09 -11.78
N ILE A 183 -15.01 -12.82 -12.56
CA ILE A 183 -14.71 -13.18 -13.96
C ILE A 183 -14.47 -11.92 -14.81
N ARG A 184 -15.33 -10.89 -14.67
CA ARG A 184 -15.19 -9.62 -15.40
C ARG A 184 -13.90 -8.86 -15.08
N ARG A 185 -13.29 -9.10 -13.91
CA ARG A 185 -12.02 -8.48 -13.49
C ARG A 185 -10.81 -9.36 -13.80
N THR A 186 -11.01 -10.66 -14.01
CA THR A 186 -9.94 -11.59 -14.36
C THR A 186 -9.45 -11.36 -15.79
N ARG A 187 -8.14 -11.36 -15.98
CA ARG A 187 -7.45 -11.17 -17.25
C ARG A 187 -6.37 -12.23 -17.40
N PHE A 188 -6.02 -12.53 -18.64
CA PHE A 188 -4.80 -13.28 -18.94
C PHE A 188 -3.57 -12.41 -18.73
N ILE A 189 -2.50 -13.02 -18.21
CA ILE A 189 -1.17 -12.43 -18.13
C ILE A 189 -0.59 -12.43 -19.54
N THR A 190 -0.72 -11.29 -20.22
CA THR A 190 -0.21 -11.08 -21.57
C THR A 190 1.29 -10.76 -21.56
N GLN A 191 1.96 -10.91 -22.71
CA GLN A 191 3.37 -10.50 -22.84
C GLN A 191 3.58 -9.00 -22.54
N ARG A 192 2.57 -8.17 -22.84
CA ARG A 192 2.59 -6.74 -22.46
C ARG A 192 2.64 -6.57 -20.95
N LEU A 193 1.80 -7.27 -20.21
CA LEU A 193 1.78 -7.23 -18.75
C LEU A 193 3.10 -7.76 -18.15
N ARG A 194 3.63 -8.85 -18.72
CA ARG A 194 4.93 -9.43 -18.33
C ARG A 194 6.06 -8.42 -18.48
N ARG A 195 6.15 -7.73 -19.62
CA ARG A 195 7.15 -6.67 -19.84
C ARG A 195 6.95 -5.49 -18.89
N GLU A 196 5.71 -5.05 -18.72
CA GLU A 196 5.40 -3.87 -17.92
C GLU A 196 5.79 -4.03 -16.44
N PHE A 197 5.56 -5.21 -15.87
CA PHE A 197 5.82 -5.51 -14.47
C PHE A 197 7.02 -6.44 -14.25
N MET A 198 7.83 -6.68 -15.29
CA MET A 198 9.02 -7.56 -15.25
C MET A 198 8.72 -8.97 -14.70
N LEU A 199 7.58 -9.55 -15.11
CA LEU A 199 7.18 -10.90 -14.72
C LEU A 199 7.94 -11.93 -15.56
N GLY A 200 8.84 -12.68 -14.91
CA GLY A 200 9.58 -13.82 -15.48
C GLY A 200 8.69 -14.94 -16.00
#